data_AF-A0A6J2WYU5-F1
#
_entry.id   AF-A0A6J2WYU5-F1
#
_cell.length_a   1.000
_cell.length_b   1.000
_cell.length_c   1.000
_cell.angle_alpha   90.00
_cell.angle_beta   90.00
_cell.angle_gamma   90.00
#
_symmetry.space_group_name_H-M   'P 1'
#
loop_
_entity.id
_entity.type
_entity.pdbx_description
1 polymer ?
#
loop_
_entity_poly.entity_id
_entity_poly.type
_entity_poly.pdbx_seq_one_letter_code
_entity_poly.pdbx_strand_id
1 'polypeptide(L)'
;MEESDKPPPQNEENAELEVNLEVQLADCRAQLEHWQGVATICELSKREELQELQTQCDQEIQSLQEALRETTAQYEARISALQSERAQWRRTGASPDNKASIKKGRMEGESSPTDSSPSHSPDPDSSDPRELMAEGPEVEGAGLLMEGYAIQQCDSASLASFSMDTPSLPRRPPPQDDTASLLSTGTLVPEAIYLPPPGHRLVSYTDWDALQTQISELQGEVTQLREQRAELEKELDIQTTETQKQVTVLQSQVQTSETLLQELQKSFSQSQNAVQSRLAELSLSQKRVCSELSRLKGGDDQEDEGTGDPHTPTLQGALPHCEERLRIEIVNLKEQLETRTEESEVLEVQLSSLKTETDRIQSQKDKLETELQECRIELQGLRMALSHLQGDNKSLNNDKAALQQQCLELRSQIISLRSQLDTSQAVQKDFVQLSQSLQVKLEQIRQAETLDQVREILGEGLSKDPPPDAT
;
A
#
# COMPACT_ATOMS: atom_id res chain seq x y z
N MET A 1 -94.82 30.90 1.35
CA MET A 1 -93.51 30.42 1.82
C MET A 1 -92.73 30.11 0.56
N GLU A 2 -91.95 31.07 0.09
CA GLU A 2 -91.04 30.86 -1.04
C GLU A 2 -89.81 30.13 -0.50
N GLU A 3 -89.63 28.90 -0.97
CA GLU A 3 -88.45 28.09 -0.72
C GLU A 3 -87.49 28.39 -1.88
N SER A 4 -86.42 29.13 -1.59
CA SER A 4 -85.35 29.44 -2.54
C SER A 4 -84.57 28.17 -2.85
N ASP A 5 -84.68 27.72 -4.10
CA ASP A 5 -83.90 26.62 -4.66
C ASP A 5 -82.46 27.12 -4.93
N LYS A 6 -81.51 26.61 -4.14
CA LYS A 6 -80.09 26.99 -4.13
C LYS A 6 -79.34 26.11 -5.15
N PRO A 7 -78.53 26.68 -6.06
CA PRO A 7 -77.74 25.87 -7.00
C PRO A 7 -76.62 25.08 -6.29
N PRO A 8 -76.16 23.94 -6.84
CA PRO A 8 -75.25 23.00 -6.17
C PRO A 8 -73.79 23.52 -6.07
N PRO A 9 -72.94 22.92 -5.22
CA PRO A 9 -71.68 23.51 -4.74
C PRO A 9 -70.49 23.26 -5.68
N GLN A 10 -70.57 23.67 -6.95
CA GLN A 10 -69.47 23.48 -7.90
C GLN A 10 -68.27 24.42 -7.66
N ASN A 11 -68.49 25.54 -6.97
CA ASN A 11 -67.42 26.46 -6.59
C ASN A 11 -66.59 25.97 -5.38
N GLU A 12 -67.17 25.13 -4.51
CA GLU A 12 -66.47 24.59 -3.34
C GLU A 12 -65.51 23.47 -3.77
N GLU A 13 -65.93 22.58 -4.68
CA GLU A 13 -65.07 21.51 -5.22
C GLU A 13 -63.88 22.08 -6.03
N ASN A 14 -64.09 23.13 -6.82
CA ASN A 14 -62.99 23.79 -7.54
C ASN A 14 -62.02 24.51 -6.59
N ALA A 15 -62.52 25.14 -5.52
CA ALA A 15 -61.68 25.77 -4.51
C ALA A 15 -60.86 24.73 -3.72
N GLU A 16 -61.44 23.57 -3.41
CA GLU A 16 -60.73 22.45 -2.77
C GLU A 16 -59.65 21.85 -3.67
N LEU A 17 -59.90 21.76 -4.98
CA LEU A 17 -58.89 21.32 -5.95
C LEU A 17 -57.74 22.32 -6.09
N GLU A 18 -58.04 23.63 -6.12
CA GLU A 18 -57.01 24.69 -6.15
C GLU A 18 -56.14 24.64 -4.90
N VAL A 19 -56.72 24.51 -3.70
CA VAL A 19 -55.97 24.38 -2.44
C VAL A 19 -55.12 23.11 -2.42
N ASN A 20 -55.65 21.97 -2.89
CA ASN A 20 -54.88 20.73 -2.98
C ASN A 20 -53.70 20.85 -3.96
N LEU A 21 -53.88 21.53 -5.10
CA LEU A 21 -52.81 21.80 -6.04
C LEU A 21 -51.75 22.76 -5.45
N GLU A 22 -52.16 23.78 -4.72
CA GLU A 22 -51.23 24.68 -4.01
C GLU A 22 -50.39 23.93 -2.97
N VAL A 23 -50.99 23.01 -2.21
CA VAL A 23 -50.29 22.15 -1.26
C VAL A 23 -49.30 21.24 -1.98
N GLN A 24 -49.71 20.59 -3.07
CA GLN A 24 -48.81 19.74 -3.87
C GLN A 24 -47.64 20.53 -4.47
N LEU A 25 -47.88 21.76 -4.95
CA LEU A 25 -46.81 22.63 -5.44
C LEU A 25 -45.85 23.06 -4.33
N ALA A 26 -46.35 23.31 -3.13
CA ALA A 26 -45.52 23.62 -1.97
C ALA A 26 -44.66 22.41 -1.58
N ASP A 27 -45.23 21.19 -1.56
CA ASP A 27 -44.51 19.96 -1.30
C ASP A 27 -43.43 19.68 -2.36
N CYS A 28 -43.75 19.86 -3.65
CA CYS A 28 -42.76 19.74 -4.72
C CYS A 28 -41.62 20.75 -4.58
N ARG A 29 -41.90 21.99 -4.16
CA ARG A 29 -40.86 23.00 -3.91
C ARG A 29 -39.97 22.61 -2.74
N ALA A 30 -40.55 22.15 -1.63
CA ALA A 30 -39.78 21.68 -0.48
C ALA A 30 -38.89 20.49 -0.83
N GLN A 31 -39.37 19.56 -1.66
CA GLN A 31 -38.56 18.43 -2.15
C GLN A 31 -37.41 18.91 -3.04
N LEU A 32 -37.64 19.88 -3.93
CA LEU A 32 -36.58 20.46 -4.76
C LEU A 32 -35.50 21.14 -3.91
N GLU A 33 -35.91 21.94 -2.91
CA GLU A 33 -34.98 22.58 -1.97
C GLU A 33 -34.19 21.55 -1.15
N HIS A 34 -34.86 20.46 -0.72
CA HIS A 34 -34.19 19.35 -0.03
C HIS A 34 -33.14 18.69 -0.91
N TRP A 35 -33.49 18.29 -2.14
CA TRP A 35 -32.55 17.67 -3.07
C TRP A 35 -31.42 18.61 -3.49
N GLN A 36 -31.69 19.91 -3.62
CA GLN A 36 -30.66 20.93 -3.86
C GLN A 36 -29.69 21.03 -2.67
N GLY A 37 -30.20 20.97 -1.44
CA GLY A 37 -29.39 20.91 -0.23
C GLY A 37 -28.50 19.67 -0.20
N VAL A 38 -29.07 18.49 -0.47
CA VAL A 38 -28.32 17.21 -0.55
C VAL A 38 -27.24 17.28 -1.62
N ALA A 39 -27.56 17.76 -2.82
CA ALA A 39 -26.57 17.92 -3.90
C ALA A 39 -25.43 18.86 -3.49
N THR A 40 -25.73 19.97 -2.82
CA THR A 40 -24.72 20.91 -2.32
C THR A 40 -23.81 20.28 -1.28
N ILE A 41 -24.36 19.51 -0.34
CA ILE A 41 -23.58 18.79 0.67
C ILE A 41 -22.71 17.72 0.01
N CYS A 42 -23.23 16.95 -0.95
CA CYS A 42 -22.45 15.98 -1.72
C CYS A 42 -21.31 16.64 -2.49
N GLU A 43 -21.55 17.81 -3.10
CA GLU A 43 -20.49 18.57 -3.78
C GLU A 43 -19.41 19.05 -2.82
N LEU A 44 -19.79 19.55 -1.63
CA LEU A 44 -18.83 20.01 -0.62
C LEU A 44 -18.02 18.85 -0.06
N SER A 45 -18.67 17.75 0.32
CA SER A 45 -18.01 16.54 0.81
C SER A 45 -17.04 15.97 -0.23
N LYS A 46 -17.42 15.93 -1.51
CA LYS A 46 -16.50 15.54 -2.59
C LYS A 46 -15.29 16.48 -2.69
N ARG A 47 -15.48 17.79 -2.53
CA ARG A 47 -14.37 18.76 -2.56
C ARG A 47 -13.43 18.57 -1.37
N GLU A 48 -13.97 18.30 -0.19
CA GLU A 48 -13.20 18.02 1.02
C GLU A 48 -12.36 16.75 0.85
N GLU A 49 -12.95 15.64 0.39
CA GLU A 49 -12.21 14.39 0.11
C GLU A 49 -11.09 14.59 -0.94
N LEU A 50 -11.37 15.36 -2.00
CA LEU A 50 -10.35 15.68 -3.01
C LEU A 50 -9.23 16.54 -2.44
N GLN A 51 -9.55 17.50 -1.56
CA GLN A 51 -8.56 18.35 -0.91
C GLN A 51 -7.71 17.54 0.08
N GLU A 52 -8.31 16.65 0.86
CA GLU A 52 -7.58 15.74 1.74
C GLU A 52 -6.63 14.83 0.95
N LEU A 53 -7.12 14.21 -0.13
CA LEU A 53 -6.29 13.38 -1.00
C LEU A 53 -5.14 14.18 -1.62
N GLN A 54 -5.38 15.44 -2.02
CA GLN A 54 -4.33 16.32 -2.52
C GLN A 54 -3.28 16.60 -1.44
N THR A 55 -3.70 16.92 -0.22
CA THR A 55 -2.76 17.17 0.89
C THR A 55 -1.94 15.93 1.25
N GLN A 56 -2.53 14.73 1.17
CA GLN A 56 -1.82 13.47 1.39
C GLN A 56 -0.76 13.24 0.31
N CYS A 57 -1.12 13.41 -0.97
CA CYS A 57 -0.17 13.34 -2.07
C CYS A 57 1.00 14.32 -1.89
N ASP A 58 0.71 15.56 -1.50
CA ASP A 58 1.74 16.59 -1.27
C ASP A 58 2.67 16.22 -0.11
N GLN A 59 2.13 15.65 0.98
CA GLN A 59 2.92 15.16 2.12
C GLN A 59 3.81 13.98 1.76
N GLU A 60 3.29 13.01 0.99
CA GLU A 60 4.09 11.87 0.51
C GLU A 60 5.23 12.34 -0.40
N ILE A 61 4.95 13.29 -1.32
CA ILE A 61 5.98 13.88 -2.17
C ILE A 61 7.06 14.55 -1.33
N GLN A 62 6.69 15.34 -0.31
CA GLN A 62 7.64 15.99 0.59
C GLN A 62 8.48 14.97 1.37
N SER A 63 7.85 13.93 1.93
CA SER A 63 8.55 12.86 2.65
C SER A 63 9.56 12.13 1.75
N LEU A 64 9.16 11.80 0.52
CA LEU A 64 10.06 11.18 -0.47
C LEU A 64 11.21 12.11 -0.86
N GLN A 65 10.95 13.40 -1.04
CA GLN A 65 11.98 14.40 -1.31
C GLN A 65 12.99 14.51 -0.15
N GLU A 66 12.53 14.48 1.09
CA GLU A 66 13.39 14.50 2.28
C GLU A 66 14.25 13.24 2.38
N ALA A 67 13.67 12.05 2.14
CA ALA A 67 14.41 10.80 2.11
C ALA A 67 15.49 10.79 1.01
N LEU A 68 15.18 11.30 -0.18
CA LEU A 68 16.15 11.46 -1.27
C LEU A 68 17.24 12.47 -0.91
N ARG A 69 16.90 13.58 -0.24
CA ARG A 69 17.87 14.55 0.25
C ARG A 69 18.79 13.95 1.31
N GLU A 70 18.25 13.14 2.21
CA GLU A 70 19.02 12.47 3.26
C GLU A 70 19.98 11.43 2.66
N THR A 71 19.50 10.58 1.75
CA THR A 71 20.37 9.61 1.07
C THR A 71 21.49 10.31 0.28
N THR A 72 21.18 11.42 -0.40
CA THR A 72 22.20 12.25 -1.07
C THR A 72 23.23 12.77 -0.07
N ALA A 73 22.79 13.34 1.06
CA ALA A 73 23.69 13.83 2.11
C ALA A 73 24.55 12.70 2.72
N GLN A 74 24.00 11.48 2.87
CA GLN A 74 24.75 10.31 3.34
C GLN A 74 25.85 9.92 2.34
N TYR A 75 25.56 9.92 1.04
CA TYR A 75 26.57 9.66 0.01
C TYR A 75 27.64 10.75 -0.03
N GLU A 76 27.27 12.03 0.08
CA GLU A 76 28.21 13.15 0.14
C GLU A 76 29.15 13.05 1.36
N ALA A 77 28.61 12.69 2.53
CA ALA A 77 29.39 12.46 3.73
C ALA A 77 30.38 11.29 3.56
N ARG A 78 29.93 10.18 2.95
CA ARG A 78 30.80 9.02 2.66
C ARG A 78 31.91 9.36 1.68
N ILE A 79 31.59 10.10 0.61
CA ILE A 79 32.58 10.59 -0.35
C ILE A 79 33.59 11.50 0.35
N SER A 80 33.12 12.43 1.19
CA SER A 80 33.97 13.33 1.97
C SER A 80 34.89 12.58 2.93
N ALA A 81 34.38 11.55 3.61
CA ALA A 81 35.16 10.69 4.48
C ALA A 81 36.29 9.98 3.71
N LEU A 82 35.97 9.34 2.57
CA LEU A 82 36.96 8.70 1.70
C LEU A 82 38.00 9.68 1.15
N GLN A 83 37.58 10.90 0.77
CA GLN A 83 38.50 11.95 0.34
C GLN A 83 39.43 12.41 1.48
N SER A 84 38.90 12.53 2.70
CA SER A 84 39.68 12.90 3.89
C SER A 84 40.69 11.82 4.28
N GLU A 85 40.30 10.54 4.15
CA GLU A 85 41.18 9.39 4.37
C GLU A 85 42.30 9.37 3.33
N ARG A 86 41.98 9.56 2.04
CA ARG A 86 42.98 9.69 0.97
C ARG A 86 43.93 10.89 1.19
N ALA A 87 43.42 12.00 1.71
CA ALA A 87 44.25 13.15 2.07
C ALA A 87 45.14 12.86 3.29
N GLN A 88 44.64 12.12 4.28
CA GLN A 88 45.41 11.66 5.44
C GLN A 88 46.51 10.70 5.01
N TRP A 89 46.23 9.72 4.16
CA TRP A 89 47.22 8.82 3.56
C TRP A 89 48.29 9.58 2.77
N ARG A 90 47.92 10.62 2.00
CA ARG A 90 48.91 11.50 1.34
C ARG A 90 49.78 12.25 2.34
N ARG A 91 49.23 12.72 3.47
CA ARG A 91 49.99 13.40 4.53
C ARG A 91 50.91 12.46 5.32
N THR A 92 50.49 11.21 5.56
CA THR A 92 51.32 10.20 6.26
C THR A 92 52.34 9.54 5.33
N GLY A 93 52.02 9.40 4.03
CA GLY A 93 52.95 8.93 3.00
C GLY A 93 53.97 9.98 2.55
N ALA A 94 53.69 11.28 2.78
CA ALA A 94 54.66 12.37 2.63
C ALA A 94 55.52 12.53 3.89
N SER A 95 56.18 11.45 4.32
CA SER A 95 57.34 11.56 5.20
C SER A 95 58.50 12.19 4.39
N PRO A 96 59.30 13.12 4.94
CA PRO A 96 60.29 13.90 4.18
C PRO A 96 61.53 13.11 3.71
N ASP A 97 61.52 11.78 3.75
CA ASP A 97 62.67 10.92 3.45
C ASP A 97 62.64 10.23 2.08
N ASN A 98 61.89 10.73 1.10
CA ASN A 98 62.00 10.27 -0.29
C ASN A 98 62.45 11.40 -1.23
N LYS A 99 63.69 11.86 -1.02
CA LYS A 99 64.51 12.53 -2.03
C LYS A 99 65.68 11.62 -2.44
N ALA A 100 65.40 10.50 -3.10
CA ALA A 100 66.41 9.79 -3.88
C ALA A 100 65.75 8.81 -4.85
N SER A 101 66.22 8.79 -6.10
CA SER A 101 65.79 7.93 -7.20
C SER A 101 64.40 8.28 -7.76
N ILE A 102 64.21 8.63 -9.04
CA ILE A 102 64.81 8.07 -10.25
C ILE A 102 64.96 9.20 -11.28
N LYS A 103 66.21 9.45 -11.65
CA LYS A 103 66.63 10.22 -12.82
C LYS A 103 66.93 9.18 -13.91
N LYS A 104 66.37 9.32 -15.13
CA LYS A 104 66.97 8.95 -16.44
C LYS A 104 65.90 8.51 -17.45
N GLY A 105 65.80 9.24 -18.56
CA GLY A 105 64.99 8.86 -19.71
C GLY A 105 64.80 10.00 -20.71
N ARG A 106 65.89 10.70 -21.08
CA ARG A 106 65.95 11.66 -22.19
C ARG A 106 65.97 10.88 -23.49
N MET A 107 65.05 11.13 -24.41
CA MET A 107 65.32 11.04 -25.85
C MET A 107 64.50 12.09 -26.59
N GLU A 108 65.22 12.89 -27.36
CA GLU A 108 64.77 14.04 -28.13
C GLU A 108 64.12 13.60 -29.45
N GLY A 109 63.21 14.43 -29.95
CA GLY A 109 62.62 14.33 -31.28
C GLY A 109 61.97 15.66 -31.61
N GLU A 110 62.73 16.51 -32.30
CA GLU A 110 62.41 17.87 -32.75
C GLU A 110 61.19 17.91 -33.67
N SER A 111 60.33 18.93 -33.52
CA SER A 111 60.14 20.01 -34.51
C SER A 111 58.90 20.85 -34.16
N SER A 112 59.13 22.13 -33.93
CA SER A 112 58.16 23.23 -33.84
C SER A 112 57.58 23.59 -35.22
N PRO A 113 56.90 24.75 -35.44
CA PRO A 113 56.09 25.64 -34.58
C PRO A 113 54.77 26.04 -35.30
N THR A 114 54.15 27.15 -34.86
CA THR A 114 53.17 28.04 -35.55
C THR A 114 51.68 27.69 -35.38
N ASP A 115 50.77 28.61 -35.05
CA ASP A 115 50.85 30.06 -34.79
C ASP A 115 49.61 30.46 -33.96
N SER A 116 49.79 31.43 -33.05
CA SER A 116 48.95 32.60 -32.77
C SER A 116 47.54 32.64 -33.43
N SER A 117 46.43 33.09 -32.86
CA SER A 117 46.12 34.04 -31.79
C SER A 117 44.63 34.44 -31.99
N PRO A 118 44.01 35.23 -31.09
CA PRO A 118 42.59 35.15 -30.73
C PRO A 118 41.75 36.29 -31.34
N SER A 119 40.42 36.27 -31.16
CA SER A 119 39.67 37.45 -30.69
C SER A 119 38.13 37.28 -30.68
N HIS A 120 37.55 37.76 -29.57
CA HIS A 120 36.28 38.49 -29.41
C HIS A 120 34.91 37.83 -29.70
N SER A 121 34.26 37.42 -28.59
CA SER A 121 32.96 37.90 -28.01
C SER A 121 31.92 38.61 -28.90
N PRO A 122 30.61 38.69 -28.49
CA PRO A 122 29.80 37.83 -27.61
C PRO A 122 28.38 37.49 -28.17
N ASP A 123 27.68 36.56 -27.50
CA ASP A 123 26.21 36.33 -27.24
C ASP A 123 25.10 37.16 -27.96
N PRO A 124 23.79 36.78 -27.94
CA PRO A 124 23.09 35.72 -27.18
C PRO A 124 21.97 34.93 -27.93
N ASP A 125 21.40 33.96 -27.19
CA ASP A 125 20.03 33.42 -27.22
C ASP A 125 19.48 32.63 -28.43
N SER A 126 19.29 31.32 -28.25
CA SER A 126 17.95 30.71 -28.10
C SER A 126 18.00 29.16 -28.01
N SER A 127 17.46 28.67 -26.90
CA SER A 127 16.84 27.38 -26.55
C SER A 127 16.90 26.15 -27.50
N ASP A 128 17.55 25.08 -26.98
CA ASP A 128 17.14 23.63 -26.87
C ASP A 128 16.45 22.86 -28.04
N PRO A 129 16.38 21.50 -28.04
CA PRO A 129 17.22 20.43 -27.48
C PRO A 129 17.44 19.23 -28.46
N ARG A 130 18.15 18.17 -28.01
CA ARG A 130 18.12 16.73 -28.42
C ARG A 130 19.37 16.10 -29.09
N GLU A 131 19.93 15.14 -28.35
CA GLU A 131 20.26 13.73 -28.73
C GLU A 131 20.96 13.41 -30.07
N LEU A 132 22.15 12.79 -30.00
CA LEU A 132 22.42 11.36 -30.36
C LEU A 132 23.90 11.09 -30.70
N MET A 133 24.40 9.95 -30.18
CA MET A 133 25.47 9.07 -30.73
C MET A 133 26.92 9.63 -30.72
N ALA A 134 28.00 8.86 -30.58
CA ALA A 134 28.28 7.48 -30.21
C ALA A 134 29.83 7.33 -30.18
N GLU A 135 30.29 6.22 -29.62
CA GLU A 135 31.56 5.51 -29.87
C GLU A 135 32.79 5.71 -28.93
N GLY A 136 33.36 4.55 -28.59
CA GLY A 136 34.47 4.28 -27.65
C GLY A 136 35.87 4.50 -28.25
N PRO A 137 36.95 3.86 -27.71
CA PRO A 137 37.14 2.38 -27.63
C PRO A 137 37.71 1.86 -26.27
N GLU A 138 37.39 0.63 -25.81
CA GLU A 138 38.13 -0.67 -25.85
C GLU A 138 39.61 -0.67 -25.33
N VAL A 139 40.10 -1.60 -24.48
CA VAL A 139 40.33 -3.06 -24.72
C VAL A 139 40.72 -3.83 -23.40
N GLU A 140 40.24 -5.10 -23.29
CA GLU A 140 40.69 -6.35 -22.56
C GLU A 140 40.90 -6.42 -21.03
N GLY A 141 40.57 -7.51 -20.30
CA GLY A 141 40.09 -8.86 -20.64
C GLY A 141 40.07 -9.81 -19.41
N ALA A 142 39.46 -11.00 -19.58
CA ALA A 142 39.25 -12.15 -18.66
C ALA A 142 37.97 -12.11 -17.79
N GLY A 143 37.05 -13.09 -17.72
CA GLY A 143 36.93 -14.45 -18.27
C GLY A 143 36.14 -15.33 -17.26
N LEU A 144 35.40 -16.36 -17.75
CA LEU A 144 34.56 -17.39 -17.08
C LEU A 144 33.03 -17.10 -17.07
N LEU A 145 32.16 -17.57 -18.00
CA LEU A 145 31.69 -18.92 -18.41
C LEU A 145 30.97 -19.76 -17.32
N MET A 146 29.64 -19.93 -17.46
CA MET A 146 28.95 -21.23 -17.36
C MET A 146 27.53 -21.16 -17.97
N GLU A 147 27.28 -22.03 -18.95
CA GLU A 147 26.02 -22.38 -19.65
C GLU A 147 24.90 -22.81 -18.67
N GLY A 148 23.60 -22.74 -18.95
CA GLY A 148 22.84 -22.90 -20.20
C GLY A 148 21.97 -24.16 -20.09
N TYR A 149 20.64 -24.04 -20.15
CA TYR A 149 19.73 -25.11 -20.59
C TYR A 149 18.45 -24.50 -21.17
N ALA A 150 17.96 -25.16 -22.21
CA ALA A 150 17.19 -24.62 -23.31
C ALA A 150 15.68 -24.56 -23.10
N ILE A 151 15.09 -23.72 -23.95
CA ILE A 151 13.68 -23.64 -24.33
C ILE A 151 13.26 -24.94 -25.05
N GLN A 152 11.95 -25.22 -24.98
CA GLN A 152 11.09 -25.91 -25.96
C GLN A 152 10.58 -27.30 -25.56
N GLN A 153 9.25 -27.40 -25.34
CA GLN A 153 8.35 -28.24 -26.15
C GLN A 153 6.88 -28.03 -25.74
N CYS A 154 6.07 -27.66 -26.73
CA CYS A 154 4.62 -27.79 -26.72
C CYS A 154 4.26 -29.27 -26.79
N ASP A 155 3.22 -29.70 -26.07
CA ASP A 155 2.43 -30.86 -26.50
C ASP A 155 0.97 -30.74 -26.10
N SER A 156 0.15 -31.00 -27.10
CA SER A 156 -1.31 -31.09 -27.07
C SER A 156 -1.72 -32.47 -26.58
N ALA A 157 -2.63 -32.57 -25.62
CA ALA A 157 -3.42 -33.78 -25.43
C ALA A 157 -4.79 -33.45 -24.83
N SER A 158 -5.80 -33.54 -25.70
CA SER A 158 -7.20 -33.69 -25.35
C SER A 158 -7.43 -34.93 -24.50
N LEU A 159 -8.22 -34.79 -23.44
CA LEU A 159 -9.06 -35.86 -22.92
C LEU A 159 -10.48 -35.30 -22.77
N ALA A 160 -11.34 -35.71 -23.70
CA ALA A 160 -12.77 -35.63 -23.55
C ALA A 160 -13.26 -36.79 -22.67
N SER A 161 -14.36 -36.55 -21.96
CA SER A 161 -15.39 -37.51 -21.53
C SER A 161 -15.64 -37.46 -20.02
N PHE A 162 -16.66 -36.71 -19.62
CA PHE A 162 -17.68 -37.19 -18.68
C PHE A 162 -19.02 -36.55 -19.08
N SER A 163 -19.89 -37.36 -19.70
CA SER A 163 -21.32 -37.08 -19.78
C SER A 163 -21.93 -37.25 -18.39
N MET A 164 -22.74 -36.27 -17.97
CA MET A 164 -23.81 -36.49 -17.02
C MET A 164 -25.07 -35.84 -17.56
N ASP A 165 -25.96 -36.70 -18.06
CA ASP A 165 -27.36 -36.42 -18.28
C ASP A 165 -28.07 -36.18 -16.93
N THR A 166 -28.96 -35.19 -16.91
CA THR A 166 -30.28 -35.10 -16.21
C THR A 166 -30.62 -33.64 -15.88
N PRO A 167 -31.90 -33.25 -15.78
CA PRO A 167 -32.95 -33.28 -16.78
C PRO A 167 -33.42 -31.85 -17.15
N SER A 168 -34.02 -31.75 -18.33
CA SER A 168 -34.72 -30.60 -18.90
C SER A 168 -35.60 -29.80 -17.91
N LEU A 169 -35.25 -28.52 -17.71
CA LEU A 169 -36.21 -27.47 -17.37
C LEU A 169 -36.38 -26.54 -18.60
N PRO A 170 -37.62 -26.13 -18.91
CA PRO A 170 -37.94 -25.53 -20.19
C PRO A 170 -37.42 -24.10 -20.25
N ARG A 171 -36.33 -23.87 -20.99
CA ARG A 171 -35.99 -22.51 -21.45
C ARG A 171 -37.09 -22.05 -22.40
N ARG A 172 -38.00 -21.25 -21.86
CA ARG A 172 -38.87 -20.38 -22.64
C ARG A 172 -37.95 -19.39 -23.38
N PRO A 173 -37.98 -19.32 -24.72
CA PRO A 173 -37.24 -18.29 -25.44
C PRO A 173 -37.77 -16.91 -25.03
N PRO A 174 -36.93 -15.88 -24.92
CA PRO A 174 -37.41 -14.52 -24.74
C PRO A 174 -38.26 -14.13 -25.96
N PRO A 175 -39.31 -13.31 -25.79
CA PRO A 175 -40.08 -12.84 -26.93
C PRO A 175 -39.15 -12.06 -27.85
N GLN A 176 -39.07 -12.54 -29.09
CA GLN A 176 -38.54 -11.82 -30.21
C GLN A 176 -39.47 -10.62 -30.43
N ASP A 177 -39.16 -9.48 -29.82
CA ASP A 177 -39.83 -8.23 -30.12
C ASP A 177 -39.28 -7.69 -31.45
N ASP A 178 -40.09 -7.92 -32.47
CA ASP A 178 -39.99 -7.40 -33.82
C ASP A 178 -39.72 -5.89 -33.80
N THR A 179 -38.45 -5.52 -33.91
CA THR A 179 -38.03 -4.15 -34.21
C THR A 179 -37.18 -4.15 -35.47
N ALA A 180 -37.84 -4.33 -36.62
CA ALA A 180 -37.58 -3.57 -37.84
C ALA A 180 -38.35 -4.14 -39.05
N SER A 181 -39.59 -3.69 -39.24
CA SER A 181 -40.16 -3.56 -40.58
C SER A 181 -41.16 -2.40 -40.64
N LEU A 182 -40.68 -1.19 -40.39
CA LEU A 182 -41.42 0.05 -40.70
C LEU A 182 -40.51 1.08 -41.37
N LEU A 183 -39.86 0.68 -42.47
CA LEU A 183 -39.30 1.61 -43.45
C LEU A 183 -39.75 1.22 -44.85
N SER A 184 -41.06 1.21 -45.08
CA SER A 184 -41.62 1.32 -46.44
C SER A 184 -43.11 1.67 -46.42
N THR A 185 -43.43 2.92 -46.10
CA THR A 185 -44.54 3.67 -46.72
C THR A 185 -44.39 5.14 -46.38
N GLY A 186 -44.38 5.99 -47.40
CA GLY A 186 -44.33 7.44 -47.24
C GLY A 186 -45.51 8.01 -46.47
N THR A 187 -45.32 9.24 -45.99
CA THR A 187 -46.33 10.17 -45.49
C THR A 187 -47.20 9.70 -44.32
N LEU A 188 -46.66 9.78 -43.11
CA LEU A 188 -47.25 10.54 -42.01
C LEU A 188 -46.15 10.70 -40.96
N VAL A 189 -45.99 11.90 -40.41
CA VAL A 189 -45.16 12.14 -39.22
C VAL A 189 -46.07 11.94 -38.02
N PRO A 190 -45.93 10.89 -37.21
CA PRO A 190 -46.37 10.93 -35.83
C PRO A 190 -45.30 11.70 -35.05
N GLU A 191 -45.68 12.85 -34.50
CA GLU A 191 -44.93 13.46 -33.39
C GLU A 191 -44.71 12.39 -32.31
N ALA A 192 -43.51 12.33 -31.74
CA ALA A 192 -43.10 11.51 -30.59
C ALA A 192 -42.52 10.10 -30.85
N ILE A 193 -41.50 9.98 -31.72
CA ILE A 193 -40.42 9.01 -31.41
C ILE A 193 -39.48 9.70 -30.44
N TYR A 194 -39.59 9.39 -29.15
CA TYR A 194 -38.68 9.90 -28.14
C TYR A 194 -37.27 9.35 -28.41
N LEU A 195 -36.38 10.21 -28.91
CA LEU A 195 -34.95 9.93 -28.94
C LEU A 195 -34.36 10.32 -27.58
N PRO A 196 -33.78 9.37 -26.82
CA PRO A 196 -33.10 9.70 -25.58
C PRO A 196 -31.92 10.64 -25.84
N PRO A 197 -31.63 11.59 -24.95
CA PRO A 197 -30.43 12.41 -25.02
C PRO A 197 -29.16 11.54 -25.06
N PRO A 198 -28.04 12.04 -25.61
CA PRO A 198 -26.77 11.33 -25.61
C PRO A 198 -26.41 10.84 -24.20
N GLY A 199 -26.05 9.56 -24.09
CA GLY A 199 -25.74 8.91 -22.80
C GLY A 199 -26.94 8.24 -22.10
N HIS A 200 -28.16 8.41 -22.61
CA HIS A 200 -29.35 7.79 -22.03
C HIS A 200 -29.80 6.60 -22.90
N ARG A 201 -30.09 5.47 -22.25
CA ARG A 201 -30.59 4.25 -22.91
C ARG A 201 -32.02 4.01 -22.44
N LEU A 202 -32.92 3.68 -23.37
CA LEU A 202 -34.24 3.15 -23.02
C LEU A 202 -34.07 1.75 -22.44
N VAL A 203 -34.54 1.55 -21.23
CA VAL A 203 -34.47 0.30 -20.48
C VAL A 203 -35.90 -0.21 -20.29
N SER A 204 -36.11 -1.52 -20.48
CA SER A 204 -37.42 -2.12 -20.22
C SER A 204 -37.72 -2.11 -18.71
N TYR A 205 -39.00 -2.17 -18.31
CA TYR A 205 -39.35 -2.22 -16.88
C TYR A 205 -38.69 -3.41 -16.16
N THR A 206 -38.57 -4.56 -16.81
CA THR A 206 -37.92 -5.74 -16.22
C THR A 206 -36.41 -5.56 -16.05
N ASP A 207 -35.75 -4.92 -17.01
CA ASP A 207 -34.32 -4.63 -16.91
C ASP A 207 -34.04 -3.51 -15.89
N TRP A 208 -34.97 -2.57 -15.75
CA TRP A 208 -34.93 -1.52 -14.74
C TRP A 208 -35.07 -2.11 -13.33
N ASP A 209 -36.02 -3.01 -13.11
CA ASP A 209 -36.19 -3.70 -11.83
C ASP A 209 -34.98 -4.59 -11.48
N ALA A 210 -34.38 -5.25 -12.48
CA ALA A 210 -33.16 -6.02 -12.30
C ALA A 210 -31.94 -5.13 -11.94
N LEU A 211 -31.79 -3.98 -12.60
CA LEU A 211 -30.76 -3.00 -12.24
C LEU A 211 -31.01 -2.40 -10.85
N GLN A 212 -32.27 -2.14 -10.49
CA GLN A 212 -32.63 -1.57 -9.20
C GLN A 212 -32.37 -2.56 -8.05
N THR A 213 -32.65 -3.85 -8.26
CA THR A 213 -32.32 -4.92 -7.29
C THR A 213 -30.80 -5.04 -7.14
N GLN A 214 -30.05 -5.06 -8.24
CA GLN A 214 -28.58 -5.09 -8.19
C GLN A 214 -27.98 -3.86 -7.50
N ILE A 215 -28.52 -2.66 -7.75
CA ILE A 215 -28.12 -1.43 -7.04
C ILE A 215 -28.41 -1.56 -5.54
N SER A 216 -29.56 -2.12 -5.16
CA SER A 216 -29.92 -2.32 -3.75
C SER A 216 -29.00 -3.34 -3.06
N GLU A 217 -28.64 -4.42 -3.75
CA GLU A 217 -27.69 -5.42 -3.27
C GLU A 217 -26.29 -4.81 -3.09
N LEU A 218 -25.77 -4.10 -4.09
CA LEU A 218 -24.49 -3.41 -4.03
C LEU A 218 -24.49 -2.33 -2.93
N GLN A 219 -25.59 -1.62 -2.74
CA GLN A 219 -25.73 -0.67 -1.62
C GLN A 219 -25.62 -1.39 -0.27
N GLY A 220 -26.27 -2.56 -0.13
CA GLY A 220 -26.16 -3.41 1.05
C GLY A 220 -24.72 -3.87 1.31
N GLU A 221 -24.05 -4.38 0.29
CA GLU A 221 -22.64 -4.78 0.38
C GLU A 221 -21.73 -3.63 0.78
N VAL A 222 -21.92 -2.45 0.18
CA VAL A 222 -21.14 -1.25 0.53
C VAL A 222 -21.41 -0.81 1.98
N THR A 223 -22.66 -0.89 2.46
CA THR A 223 -22.95 -0.60 3.88
C THR A 223 -22.29 -1.58 4.83
N GLN A 224 -22.31 -2.88 4.50
CA GLN A 224 -21.67 -3.91 5.30
C GLN A 224 -20.14 -3.74 5.34
N LEU A 225 -19.52 -3.45 4.20
CA LEU A 225 -18.09 -3.17 4.13
C LEU A 225 -17.70 -1.91 4.91
N ARG A 226 -18.55 -0.87 4.92
CA ARG A 226 -18.32 0.33 5.74
C ARG A 226 -18.39 0.01 7.23
N GLU A 227 -19.34 -0.81 7.68
CA GLU A 227 -19.43 -1.24 9.07
C GLU A 227 -18.22 -2.08 9.49
N GLN A 228 -17.79 -3.04 8.65
CA GLN A 228 -16.60 -3.84 8.90
C GLN A 228 -15.33 -2.98 8.97
N ARG A 229 -15.19 -2.01 8.07
CA ARG A 229 -14.09 -1.04 8.11
C ARG A 229 -14.11 -0.26 9.42
N ALA A 230 -15.25 0.29 9.82
CA ALA A 230 -15.38 1.07 11.05
C ALA A 230 -15.05 0.23 12.30
N GLU A 231 -15.40 -1.06 12.30
CA GLU A 231 -15.06 -1.95 13.42
C GLU A 231 -13.57 -2.26 13.47
N LEU A 232 -12.93 -2.53 12.33
CA LEU A 232 -11.48 -2.72 12.25
C LEU A 232 -10.70 -1.46 12.65
N GLU A 233 -11.20 -0.27 12.29
CA GLU A 233 -10.60 1.00 12.72
C GLU A 233 -10.67 1.17 14.24
N LYS A 234 -11.82 0.85 14.87
CA LYS A 234 -11.92 0.88 16.33
C LYS A 234 -10.98 -0.10 17.01
N GLU A 235 -10.87 -1.33 16.50
CA GLU A 235 -9.98 -2.32 17.08
C GLU A 235 -8.52 -1.87 16.95
N LEU A 236 -8.14 -1.32 15.80
CA LEU A 236 -6.81 -0.75 15.60
C LEU A 236 -6.53 0.39 16.59
N ASP A 237 -7.50 1.29 16.82
CA ASP A 237 -7.36 2.37 17.79
C ASP A 237 -7.20 1.83 19.21
N ILE A 238 -8.01 0.84 19.61
CA ILE A 238 -7.90 0.20 20.93
C ILE A 238 -6.52 -0.43 21.10
N GLN A 239 -6.06 -1.23 20.13
CA GLN A 239 -4.74 -1.87 20.17
C GLN A 239 -3.60 -0.84 20.19
N THR A 240 -3.71 0.24 19.41
CA THR A 240 -2.73 1.32 19.39
C THR A 240 -2.66 2.02 20.75
N THR A 241 -3.81 2.29 21.38
CA THR A 241 -3.81 2.90 22.71
C THR A 241 -3.26 1.95 23.79
N GLU A 242 -3.53 0.65 23.69
CA GLU A 242 -3.05 -0.32 24.67
C GLU A 242 -1.54 -0.56 24.56
N THR A 243 -1.03 -0.72 23.34
CA THR A 243 0.41 -0.80 23.09
C THR A 243 1.13 0.48 23.55
N GLN A 244 0.55 1.66 23.31
CA GLN A 244 1.11 2.92 23.81
C GLN A 244 1.17 2.97 25.34
N LYS A 245 0.15 2.48 26.05
CA LYS A 245 0.18 2.37 27.52
C LYS A 245 1.28 1.42 27.98
N GLN A 246 1.41 0.25 27.35
CA GLN A 246 2.45 -0.72 27.69
C GLN A 246 3.85 -0.15 27.49
N VAL A 247 4.09 0.52 26.36
CA VAL A 247 5.36 1.21 26.08
C VAL A 247 5.63 2.28 27.15
N THR A 248 4.63 3.05 27.56
CA THR A 248 4.79 4.09 28.59
C THR A 248 5.17 3.47 29.95
N VAL A 249 4.56 2.35 30.34
CA VAL A 249 4.89 1.63 31.58
C VAL A 249 6.33 1.12 31.52
N LEU A 250 6.72 0.43 30.45
CA LEU A 250 8.09 -0.06 30.26
C LEU A 250 9.11 1.08 30.28
N GLN A 251 8.79 2.21 29.64
CA GLN A 251 9.64 3.39 29.64
C GLN A 251 9.84 3.94 31.06
N SER A 252 8.78 4.00 31.87
CA SER A 252 8.89 4.41 33.28
C SER A 252 9.71 3.43 34.12
N GLN A 253 9.60 2.12 33.85
CA GLN A 253 10.39 1.09 34.53
C GLN A 253 11.87 1.19 34.17
N VAL A 254 12.19 1.43 32.89
CA VAL A 254 13.58 1.66 32.46
C VAL A 254 14.16 2.90 33.14
N GLN A 255 13.41 4.01 33.14
CA GLN A 255 13.85 5.25 33.80
C GLN A 255 14.11 5.05 35.31
N THR A 256 13.21 4.35 36.02
CA THR A 256 13.41 4.05 37.44
C THR A 256 14.64 3.16 37.67
N SER A 257 14.84 2.13 36.85
CA SER A 257 16.05 1.28 36.93
C SER A 257 17.34 2.06 36.64
N GLU A 258 17.31 3.00 35.69
CA GLU A 258 18.44 3.86 35.37
C GLU A 258 18.78 4.79 36.54
N THR A 259 17.77 5.41 37.16
CA THR A 259 17.99 6.27 38.34
C THR A 259 18.58 5.47 39.50
N LEU A 260 18.10 4.25 39.75
CA LEU A 260 18.63 3.37 40.80
C LEU A 260 20.10 3.00 40.53
N LEU A 261 20.45 2.67 39.28
CA LEU A 261 21.83 2.36 38.91
C LEU A 261 22.75 3.58 39.08
N GLN A 262 22.28 4.78 38.75
CA GLN A 262 23.03 6.02 38.99
C GLN A 262 23.23 6.28 40.48
N GLU A 263 22.23 6.04 41.32
CA GLU A 263 22.35 6.16 42.77
C GLU A 263 23.32 5.13 43.36
N LEU A 264 23.27 3.88 42.88
CA LEU A 264 24.19 2.83 43.28
C LEU A 264 25.64 3.14 42.85
N GLN A 265 25.82 3.68 41.65
CA GLN A 265 27.14 4.15 41.19
C GLN A 265 27.67 5.28 42.07
N LYS A 266 26.82 6.24 42.47
CA LYS A 266 27.18 7.31 43.39
C LYS A 266 27.56 6.75 44.77
N SER A 267 26.74 5.88 45.36
CA SER A 267 27.02 5.30 46.67
C SER A 267 28.28 4.44 46.67
N PHE A 268 28.53 3.68 45.60
CA PHE A 268 29.78 2.94 45.41
C PHE A 268 30.98 3.88 45.40
N SER A 269 30.96 4.96 44.60
CA SER A 269 32.05 5.94 44.56
C SER A 269 32.30 6.61 45.92
N GLN A 270 31.23 6.90 46.67
CA GLN A 270 31.34 7.47 48.02
C GLN A 270 31.97 6.49 48.99
N SER A 271 31.53 5.22 49.00
CA SER A 271 32.09 4.17 49.85
C SER A 271 33.56 3.89 49.52
N GLN A 272 33.91 3.88 48.23
CA GLN A 272 35.28 3.71 47.74
C GLN A 272 36.18 4.83 48.26
N ASN A 273 35.73 6.09 48.14
CA ASN A 273 36.47 7.25 48.65
C ASN A 273 36.62 7.20 50.18
N ALA A 274 35.58 6.78 50.91
CA ALA A 274 35.64 6.63 52.37
C ALA A 274 36.66 5.56 52.81
N VAL A 275 36.70 4.42 52.10
CA VAL A 275 37.70 3.37 52.35
C VAL A 275 39.11 3.86 52.03
N GLN A 276 39.30 4.57 50.92
CA GLN A 276 40.59 5.17 50.57
C GLN A 276 41.07 6.19 51.62
N SER A 277 40.16 7.02 52.15
CA SER A 277 40.48 7.96 53.24
C SER A 277 40.91 7.21 54.51
N ARG A 278 40.16 6.19 54.93
CA ARG A 278 40.52 5.36 56.10
C ARG A 278 41.86 4.66 55.92
N LEU A 279 42.15 4.15 54.72
CA LEU A 279 43.44 3.53 54.43
C LEU A 279 44.59 4.55 54.51
N ALA A 280 44.38 5.76 54.01
CA ALA A 280 45.35 6.85 54.12
C ALA A 280 45.61 7.22 55.59
N GLU A 281 44.56 7.36 56.41
CA GLU A 281 44.65 7.61 57.85
C GLU A 281 45.42 6.50 58.58
N LEU A 282 45.13 5.23 58.30
CA LEU A 282 45.85 4.08 58.87
C LEU A 282 47.32 4.08 58.45
N SER A 283 47.63 4.43 57.21
CA SER A 283 49.04 4.52 56.76
C SER A 283 49.80 5.63 57.48
N LEU A 284 49.15 6.76 57.78
CA LEU A 284 49.74 7.87 58.52
C LEU A 284 49.91 7.53 60.00
N SER A 285 48.93 6.86 60.61
CA SER A 285 49.03 6.41 61.99
C SER A 285 50.12 5.33 62.15
N GLN A 286 50.23 4.38 61.21
CA GLN A 286 51.31 3.40 61.17
C GLN A 286 52.68 4.08 61.08
N LYS A 287 52.86 5.03 60.15
CA LYS A 287 54.12 5.80 60.03
C LYS A 287 54.47 6.53 61.33
N ARG A 288 53.48 7.15 61.98
CA ARG A 288 53.66 7.82 63.28
C ARG A 288 54.13 6.84 64.36
N VAL A 289 53.47 5.70 64.49
CA VAL A 289 53.85 4.65 65.46
C VAL A 289 55.26 4.12 65.16
N CYS A 290 55.60 3.87 63.90
CA CYS A 290 56.97 3.45 63.52
C CYS A 290 58.03 4.49 63.90
N SER A 291 57.75 5.79 63.71
CA SER A 291 58.64 6.87 64.14
C SER A 291 58.80 6.93 65.66
N GLU A 292 57.72 6.75 66.41
CA GLU A 292 57.73 6.69 67.89
C GLU A 292 58.52 5.46 68.40
N LEU A 293 58.31 4.28 67.81
CA LEU A 293 59.08 3.07 68.13
C LEU A 293 60.57 3.23 67.82
N SER A 294 60.91 3.90 66.71
CA SER A 294 62.31 4.18 66.36
C SER A 294 62.95 5.17 67.35
N ARG A 295 62.17 6.11 67.89
CA ARG A 295 62.63 7.04 68.94
C ARG A 295 62.86 6.34 70.28
N LEU A 296 61.96 5.46 70.69
CA LEU A 296 62.10 4.67 71.92
C LEU A 296 63.28 3.68 71.81
N LYS A 297 63.41 2.98 70.67
CA LYS A 297 64.52 2.04 70.42
C LYS A 297 65.90 2.72 70.40
N GLY A 298 65.98 4.01 70.04
CA GLY A 298 67.21 4.79 70.14
C GLY A 298 67.53 5.31 71.56
N GLY A 299 66.63 5.10 72.52
CA GLY A 299 66.77 5.52 73.92
C GLY A 299 67.24 4.42 74.88
N ASP A 300 67.35 3.17 74.42
CA ASP A 300 67.56 2.00 75.30
C ASP A 300 69.00 1.41 75.22
N ASP A 301 69.99 2.17 74.76
CA ASP A 301 71.42 1.78 74.86
C ASP A 301 72.03 2.25 76.19
N GLN A 302 71.37 1.98 77.32
CA GLN A 302 72.05 1.98 78.64
C GLN A 302 71.27 1.19 79.71
N GLU A 303 71.80 0.00 80.01
CA GLU A 303 71.74 -0.73 81.30
C GLU A 303 70.32 -1.12 81.80
N ASP A 304 70.00 -2.31 82.30
CA ASP A 304 70.75 -3.29 83.07
C ASP A 304 69.89 -4.57 83.16
N GLU A 305 70.56 -5.69 83.39
CA GLU A 305 69.96 -7.00 83.62
C GLU A 305 69.17 -7.08 84.94
N GLY A 306 68.21 -8.00 85.01
CA GLY A 306 67.47 -8.26 86.24
C GLY A 306 66.56 -9.47 86.17
N THR A 307 67.16 -10.65 86.11
CA THR A 307 66.62 -11.98 86.43
C THR A 307 65.46 -12.01 87.44
N GLY A 308 64.44 -12.82 87.16
CA GLY A 308 63.51 -13.30 88.19
C GLY A 308 62.21 -13.91 87.67
N ASP A 309 62.25 -15.17 87.25
CA ASP A 309 61.11 -16.10 87.33
C ASP A 309 61.55 -17.17 88.36
N PRO A 310 60.68 -17.74 89.23
CA PRO A 310 59.45 -18.37 88.79
C PRO A 310 58.33 -18.38 89.84
N HIS A 311 57.18 -17.74 89.59
CA HIS A 311 56.01 -18.03 90.45
C HIS A 311 54.70 -18.03 89.66
N THR A 312 54.23 -19.24 89.35
CA THR A 312 52.83 -19.59 89.18
C THR A 312 52.05 -19.29 90.47
N PRO A 313 51.03 -18.39 90.45
CA PRO A 313 50.03 -18.32 91.49
C PRO A 313 48.69 -18.86 90.95
N THR A 314 48.24 -19.95 91.54
CA THR A 314 46.86 -20.16 91.98
C THR A 314 45.73 -19.60 91.09
N LEU A 315 45.14 -20.53 90.32
CA LEU A 315 43.95 -20.47 89.46
C LEU A 315 42.61 -20.10 90.15
N GLN A 316 42.56 -19.15 91.10
CA GLN A 316 41.29 -18.79 91.78
C GLN A 316 40.64 -17.48 91.28
N GLY A 317 41.41 -16.56 90.71
CA GLY A 317 40.89 -15.28 90.15
C GLY A 317 40.68 -15.28 88.63
N ALA A 318 41.27 -16.21 87.90
CA ALA A 318 41.17 -16.29 86.43
C ALA A 318 39.90 -17.03 85.95
N LEU A 319 39.34 -17.92 86.76
CA LEU A 319 38.11 -18.65 86.46
C LEU A 319 36.90 -17.72 86.19
N PRO A 320 36.59 -16.72 87.04
CA PRO A 320 35.46 -15.83 86.79
C PRO A 320 35.65 -14.92 85.56
N HIS A 321 36.89 -14.54 85.21
CA HIS A 321 37.16 -13.80 83.98
C HIS A 321 37.09 -14.66 82.71
N CYS A 322 37.47 -15.93 82.78
CA CYS A 322 37.24 -16.90 81.71
C CYS A 322 35.74 -17.18 81.54
N GLU A 323 35.00 -17.33 82.64
CA GLU A 323 33.56 -17.52 82.63
C GLU A 323 32.83 -16.30 82.02
N GLU A 324 33.21 -15.09 82.41
CA GLU A 324 32.62 -13.87 81.85
C GLU A 324 32.94 -13.69 80.36
N ARG A 325 34.15 -14.04 79.91
CA ARG A 325 34.48 -14.08 78.47
C ARG A 325 33.61 -15.08 77.71
N LEU A 326 33.40 -16.28 78.25
CA LEU A 326 32.51 -17.28 77.65
C LEU A 326 31.05 -16.79 77.61
N ARG A 327 30.58 -16.05 78.62
CA ARG A 327 29.24 -15.44 78.59
C ARG A 327 29.09 -14.41 77.49
N ILE A 328 30.08 -13.52 77.32
CA ILE A 328 30.10 -12.52 76.24
C ILE A 328 30.13 -13.23 74.87
N GLU A 329 30.94 -14.26 74.71
CA GLU A 329 31.00 -15.08 73.49
C GLU A 329 29.64 -15.73 73.19
N ILE A 330 28.98 -16.31 74.21
CA ILE A 330 27.65 -16.92 74.06
C ILE A 330 26.60 -15.87 73.65
N VAL A 331 26.64 -14.66 74.21
CA VAL A 331 25.73 -13.58 73.82
C VAL A 331 26.01 -13.14 72.37
N ASN A 332 27.26 -12.93 72.00
CA ASN A 332 27.64 -12.57 70.63
C ASN A 332 27.25 -13.65 69.61
N LEU A 333 27.47 -14.92 69.92
CA LEU A 333 27.04 -16.04 69.07
C LEU A 333 25.51 -16.13 68.96
N LYS A 334 24.77 -15.79 70.02
CA LYS A 334 23.30 -15.71 69.97
C LYS A 334 22.82 -14.56 69.10
N GLU A 335 23.44 -13.38 69.22
CA GLU A 335 23.14 -12.22 68.36
C GLU A 335 23.47 -12.52 66.89
N GLN A 336 24.59 -13.19 66.62
CA GLN A 336 24.93 -13.65 65.27
C GLN A 336 23.93 -14.70 64.76
N LEU A 337 23.44 -15.60 65.60
CA LEU A 337 22.42 -16.56 65.19
C LEU A 337 21.08 -15.87 64.90
N GLU A 338 20.69 -14.90 65.71
CA GLU A 338 19.46 -14.10 65.51
C GLU A 338 19.50 -13.28 64.21
N THR A 339 20.61 -12.59 63.95
CA THR A 339 20.79 -11.86 62.68
C THR A 339 20.74 -12.79 61.47
N ARG A 340 21.31 -14.00 61.59
CA ARG A 340 21.25 -15.02 60.53
C ARG A 340 19.84 -15.59 60.33
N THR A 341 19.04 -15.71 61.40
CA THR A 341 17.63 -16.11 61.27
C THR A 341 16.80 -15.03 60.60
N GLU A 342 16.97 -13.76 60.98
CA GLU A 342 16.32 -12.62 60.32
C GLU A 342 16.69 -12.54 58.84
N GLU A 343 17.98 -12.67 58.49
CA GLU A 343 18.44 -12.75 57.10
C GLU A 343 17.77 -13.90 56.33
N SER A 344 17.62 -15.08 56.96
CA SER A 344 16.98 -16.23 56.35
C SER A 344 15.48 -16.02 56.09
N GLU A 345 14.77 -15.40 57.03
CA GLU A 345 13.34 -15.06 56.88
C GLU A 345 13.13 -14.04 55.74
N VAL A 346 13.99 -13.03 55.65
CA VAL A 346 13.94 -12.05 54.56
C VAL A 346 14.17 -12.73 53.20
N LEU A 347 15.15 -13.63 53.11
CA LEU A 347 15.39 -14.41 51.89
C LEU A 347 14.22 -15.32 51.54
N GLU A 348 13.55 -15.93 52.52
CA GLU A 348 12.36 -16.75 52.28
C GLU A 348 11.20 -15.92 51.72
N VAL A 349 10.95 -14.73 52.27
CA VAL A 349 9.96 -13.79 51.73
C VAL A 349 10.33 -13.38 50.30
N GLN A 350 11.59 -13.04 50.03
CA GLN A 350 12.05 -12.69 48.68
C GLN A 350 11.86 -13.85 47.69
N LEU A 351 12.20 -15.08 48.07
CA LEU A 351 11.98 -16.26 47.25
C LEU A 351 10.49 -16.50 46.99
N SER A 352 9.63 -16.30 47.99
CA SER A 352 8.18 -16.42 47.81
C SER A 352 7.64 -15.37 46.83
N SER A 353 8.12 -14.12 46.92
CA SER A 353 7.75 -13.04 46.02
C SER A 353 8.23 -13.31 44.58
N LEU A 354 9.49 -13.71 44.40
CA LEU A 354 10.03 -14.07 43.10
C LEU A 354 9.29 -15.27 42.48
N LYS A 355 8.87 -16.24 43.28
CA LYS A 355 8.05 -17.36 42.82
C LYS A 355 6.70 -16.89 42.31
N THR A 356 6.00 -16.02 43.05
CA THR A 356 4.71 -15.46 42.58
C THR A 356 4.85 -14.65 41.30
N GLU A 357 5.95 -13.90 41.14
CA GLU A 357 6.21 -13.13 39.92
C GLU A 357 6.53 -14.07 38.74
N THR A 358 7.27 -15.15 38.98
CA THR A 358 7.53 -16.18 37.97
C THR A 358 6.24 -16.85 37.51
N ASP A 359 5.35 -17.21 38.43
CA ASP A 359 4.05 -17.81 38.12
C ASP A 359 3.15 -16.83 37.33
N ARG A 360 3.19 -15.54 37.69
CA ARG A 360 2.48 -14.48 36.96
C ARG A 360 3.00 -14.33 35.53
N ILE A 361 4.32 -14.26 35.34
CA ILE A 361 4.96 -14.18 34.02
C ILE A 361 4.62 -15.43 33.20
N GLN A 362 4.65 -16.61 33.81
CA GLN A 362 4.29 -17.86 33.13
C GLN A 362 2.84 -17.84 32.66
N SER A 363 1.89 -17.38 33.49
CA SER A 363 0.49 -17.24 33.06
C SER A 363 0.32 -16.22 31.93
N GLN A 364 1.06 -15.11 31.94
CA GLN A 364 1.03 -14.13 30.85
C GLN A 364 1.58 -14.71 29.55
N LYS A 365 2.69 -15.46 29.64
CA LYS A 365 3.26 -16.18 28.50
C LYS A 365 2.25 -17.15 27.89
N ASP A 366 1.59 -17.98 28.71
CA ASP A 366 0.62 -18.96 28.22
C ASP A 366 -0.57 -18.28 27.52
N LYS A 367 -1.04 -17.13 28.03
CA LYS A 367 -2.09 -16.32 27.40
C LYS A 367 -1.66 -15.78 26.04
N LEU A 368 -0.47 -15.18 25.96
CA LEU A 368 0.06 -14.67 24.69
C LEU A 368 0.29 -15.80 23.68
N GLU A 369 0.69 -16.99 24.12
CA GLU A 369 0.81 -18.17 23.26
C GLU A 369 -0.55 -18.61 22.71
N THR A 370 -1.63 -18.55 23.50
CA THR A 370 -2.98 -18.84 23.02
C THR A 370 -3.48 -17.81 22.02
N GLU A 371 -3.33 -16.52 22.31
CA GLU A 371 -3.73 -15.42 21.41
C GLU A 371 -2.96 -15.49 20.08
N LEU A 372 -1.64 -15.75 20.13
CA LEU A 372 -0.83 -15.94 18.93
C LEU A 372 -1.34 -17.11 18.08
N GLN A 373 -1.80 -18.19 18.71
CA GLN A 373 -2.33 -19.35 18.01
C GLN A 373 -3.69 -19.06 17.37
N GLU A 374 -4.55 -18.31 18.04
CA GLU A 374 -5.84 -17.83 17.49
C GLU A 374 -5.60 -16.94 16.26
N CYS A 375 -4.73 -15.94 16.36
CA CYS A 375 -4.37 -15.08 15.22
C CYS A 375 -3.80 -15.88 14.03
N ARG A 376 -3.02 -16.94 14.28
CA ARG A 376 -2.52 -17.82 13.21
C ARG A 376 -3.64 -18.56 12.48
N ILE A 377 -4.66 -19.04 13.21
CA ILE A 377 -5.82 -19.71 12.62
C ILE A 377 -6.62 -18.73 11.78
N GLU A 378 -6.86 -17.52 12.29
CA GLU A 378 -7.56 -16.46 11.55
C GLU A 378 -6.82 -16.08 10.26
N LEU A 379 -5.49 -15.88 10.33
CA LEU A 379 -4.67 -15.62 9.15
C LEU A 379 -4.74 -16.76 8.13
N GLN A 380 -4.80 -18.02 8.58
CA GLN A 380 -4.98 -19.16 7.68
C GLN A 380 -6.37 -19.13 7.02
N GLY A 381 -7.42 -18.80 7.78
CA GLY A 381 -8.77 -18.62 7.25
C GLY A 381 -8.84 -17.52 6.18
N LEU A 382 -8.25 -16.36 6.46
CA LEU A 382 -8.18 -15.24 5.50
C LEU A 382 -7.41 -15.62 4.23
N ARG A 383 -6.29 -16.36 4.35
CA ARG A 383 -5.55 -16.87 3.18
C ARG A 383 -6.39 -17.81 2.33
N MET A 384 -7.17 -18.69 2.95
CA MET A 384 -8.08 -19.58 2.22
C MET A 384 -9.19 -18.79 1.50
N ALA A 385 -9.81 -17.82 2.17
CA ALA A 385 -10.82 -16.95 1.56
C ALA A 385 -10.26 -16.16 0.36
N LEU A 386 -9.06 -15.59 0.49
CA LEU A 386 -8.36 -14.92 -0.62
C LEU A 386 -8.12 -15.87 -1.80
N SER A 387 -7.71 -17.12 -1.54
CA SER A 387 -7.50 -18.10 -2.60
C SER A 387 -8.81 -18.45 -3.35
N HIS A 388 -9.93 -18.51 -2.63
CA HIS A 388 -11.26 -18.75 -3.22
C HIS A 388 -11.68 -17.57 -4.10
N LEU A 389 -11.61 -16.33 -3.57
CA LEU A 389 -11.96 -15.12 -4.32
C LEU A 389 -11.08 -14.92 -5.57
N GLN A 390 -9.80 -15.31 -5.51
CA GLN A 390 -8.92 -15.32 -6.67
C GLN A 390 -9.35 -16.36 -7.72
N GLY A 391 -9.82 -17.53 -7.29
CA GLY A 391 -10.39 -18.55 -8.16
C GLY A 391 -11.66 -18.05 -8.85
N ASP A 392 -12.59 -17.48 -8.09
CA ASP A 392 -13.85 -16.94 -8.61
C ASP A 392 -13.61 -15.81 -9.60
N ASN A 393 -12.69 -14.89 -9.29
CA ASN A 393 -12.30 -13.81 -10.21
C ASN A 393 -11.76 -14.35 -11.54
N LYS A 394 -10.94 -15.41 -11.51
CA LYS A 394 -10.44 -16.05 -12.73
C LYS A 394 -11.58 -16.66 -13.53
N SER A 395 -12.51 -17.35 -12.87
CA SER A 395 -13.69 -17.93 -13.53
C SER A 395 -14.56 -16.85 -14.18
N LEU A 396 -14.93 -15.81 -13.42
CA LEU A 396 -15.73 -14.70 -13.92
C LEU A 396 -15.04 -13.95 -15.06
N ASN A 397 -13.72 -13.81 -15.03
CA ASN A 397 -12.98 -13.20 -16.12
C ASN A 397 -13.00 -14.06 -17.39
N ASN A 398 -12.95 -15.38 -17.26
CA ASN A 398 -13.10 -16.30 -18.39
C ASN A 398 -14.52 -16.23 -18.97
N ASP A 399 -15.55 -16.20 -18.12
CA ASP A 399 -16.94 -16.07 -18.55
C ASP A 399 -17.19 -14.73 -19.25
N LYS A 400 -16.62 -13.64 -18.72
CA LYS A 400 -16.64 -12.32 -19.35
C LYS A 400 -15.99 -12.36 -20.74
N ALA A 401 -14.83 -12.99 -20.89
CA ALA A 401 -14.16 -13.13 -22.18
C ALA A 401 -14.99 -13.95 -23.18
N ALA A 402 -15.60 -15.04 -22.72
CA ALA A 402 -16.48 -15.87 -23.55
C ALA A 402 -17.73 -15.10 -24.02
N LEU A 403 -18.39 -14.35 -23.12
CA LEU A 403 -19.52 -13.50 -23.47
C LEU A 403 -19.12 -12.38 -24.44
N GLN A 404 -17.95 -11.77 -24.25
CA GLN A 404 -17.42 -10.77 -25.18
C GLN A 404 -17.21 -11.37 -26.58
N GLN A 405 -16.67 -12.59 -26.68
CA GLN A 405 -16.50 -13.29 -27.95
C GLN A 405 -17.85 -13.56 -28.63
N GLN A 406 -18.85 -14.03 -27.87
CA GLN A 406 -20.21 -14.23 -28.39
C GLN A 406 -20.84 -12.92 -28.90
N CYS A 407 -20.66 -11.81 -28.21
CA CYS A 407 -21.12 -10.49 -28.67
C CYS A 407 -20.47 -10.09 -30.00
N LEU A 408 -19.19 -10.37 -30.19
CA LEU A 408 -18.49 -10.08 -31.45
C LEU A 408 -19.01 -10.95 -32.60
N GLU A 409 -19.26 -12.23 -32.34
CA GLU A 409 -19.81 -13.15 -33.32
C GLU A 409 -21.23 -12.74 -33.75
N LEU A 410 -22.11 -12.43 -32.80
CA LEU A 410 -23.46 -11.94 -33.10
C LEU A 410 -23.43 -10.62 -33.88
N ARG A 411 -22.50 -9.70 -33.57
CA ARG A 411 -22.30 -8.48 -34.38
C ARG A 411 -21.88 -8.80 -35.80
N SER A 412 -20.97 -9.76 -36.00
CA SER A 412 -20.57 -10.20 -37.34
C SER A 412 -21.75 -10.79 -38.12
N GLN A 413 -22.58 -11.61 -37.46
CA GLN A 413 -23.80 -12.17 -38.06
C GLN A 413 -24.78 -11.07 -38.47
N ILE A 414 -25.02 -10.06 -37.61
CA ILE A 414 -25.87 -8.90 -37.94
C ILE A 414 -25.34 -8.15 -39.16
N ILE A 415 -24.02 -7.92 -39.24
CA ILE A 415 -23.41 -7.25 -40.40
C ILE A 415 -23.62 -8.08 -41.68
N SER A 416 -23.44 -9.40 -41.60
CA SER A 416 -23.67 -10.31 -42.73
C SER A 416 -25.13 -10.30 -43.20
N LEU A 417 -26.08 -10.42 -42.27
CA LEU A 417 -27.51 -10.39 -42.58
C LEU A 417 -27.93 -9.04 -43.17
N ARG A 418 -27.38 -7.93 -42.67
CA ARG A 418 -27.65 -6.61 -43.22
C ARG A 418 -27.13 -6.45 -44.64
N SER A 419 -25.93 -6.97 -44.92
CA SER A 419 -25.39 -7.02 -46.29
C SER A 419 -26.26 -7.88 -47.22
N GLN A 420 -26.72 -9.04 -46.76
CA GLN A 420 -27.65 -9.87 -47.53
C GLN A 420 -28.97 -9.14 -47.81
N LEU A 421 -29.53 -8.46 -46.81
CA LEU A 421 -30.74 -7.65 -46.97
C LEU A 421 -30.53 -6.55 -48.03
N ASP A 422 -29.43 -5.80 -47.96
CA ASP A 422 -29.12 -4.75 -48.92
C ASP A 422 -29.00 -5.29 -50.36
N THR A 423 -28.36 -6.46 -50.54
CA THR A 423 -28.29 -7.11 -51.86
C THR A 423 -29.66 -7.53 -52.37
N SER A 424 -30.51 -8.09 -51.49
CA SER A 424 -31.87 -8.49 -51.87
C SER A 424 -32.73 -7.28 -52.25
N GLN A 425 -32.57 -6.16 -51.54
CA GLN A 425 -33.27 -4.91 -51.83
C GLN A 425 -32.80 -4.31 -53.15
N ALA A 426 -31.51 -4.38 -53.46
CA ALA A 426 -30.97 -3.95 -54.75
C ALA A 426 -31.56 -4.78 -55.89
N VAL A 427 -31.54 -6.11 -55.78
CA VAL A 427 -32.14 -7.01 -56.79
C VAL A 427 -33.63 -6.72 -56.98
N GLN A 428 -34.37 -6.47 -55.90
CA GLN A 428 -35.79 -6.12 -55.99
C GLN A 428 -36.01 -4.77 -56.71
N LYS A 429 -35.18 -3.76 -56.43
CA LYS A 429 -35.23 -2.46 -57.14
C LYS A 429 -34.97 -2.65 -58.63
N ASP A 430 -33.96 -3.44 -59.00
CA ASP A 430 -33.62 -3.74 -60.39
C ASP A 430 -34.77 -4.46 -61.10
N PHE A 431 -35.42 -5.41 -60.44
CA PHE A 431 -36.59 -6.11 -60.99
C PHE A 431 -37.76 -5.16 -61.24
N VAL A 432 -38.04 -4.25 -60.29
CA VAL A 432 -39.08 -3.23 -60.46
C VAL A 432 -38.73 -2.29 -61.62
N GLN A 433 -37.49 -1.82 -61.73
CA GLN A 433 -37.06 -0.96 -62.84
C GLN A 433 -37.15 -1.68 -64.19
N LEU A 434 -36.73 -2.94 -64.26
CA LEU A 434 -36.81 -3.74 -65.48
C LEU A 434 -38.27 -3.97 -65.88
N SER A 435 -39.15 -4.30 -64.94
CA SER A 435 -40.59 -4.48 -65.22
C SER A 435 -41.25 -3.19 -65.72
N GLN A 436 -40.93 -2.03 -65.11
CA GLN A 436 -41.41 -0.73 -65.58
C GLN A 436 -40.90 -0.41 -66.99
N SER A 437 -39.60 -0.63 -67.25
CA SER A 437 -39.00 -0.43 -68.57
C SER A 437 -39.64 -1.31 -69.63
N LEU A 438 -39.85 -2.60 -69.31
CA LEU A 438 -40.54 -3.54 -70.18
C LEU A 438 -41.97 -3.09 -70.46
N GLN A 439 -42.70 -2.65 -69.43
CA GLN A 439 -44.08 -2.17 -69.57
C GLN A 439 -44.16 -0.94 -70.48
N VAL A 440 -43.21 0.00 -70.35
CA VAL A 440 -43.09 1.16 -71.25
C VAL A 440 -42.79 0.72 -72.68
N LYS A 441 -41.82 -0.19 -72.90
CA LYS A 441 -41.49 -0.70 -74.23
C LYS A 441 -42.68 -1.40 -74.90
N LEU A 442 -43.42 -2.22 -74.14
CA LEU A 442 -44.62 -2.88 -74.64
C LEU A 442 -45.72 -1.88 -75.03
N GLU A 443 -45.91 -0.83 -74.24
CA GLU A 443 -46.88 0.23 -74.55
C GLU A 443 -46.46 1.05 -75.77
N GLN A 444 -45.17 1.35 -75.93
CA GLN A 444 -44.64 1.98 -77.15
C GLN A 444 -44.86 1.11 -78.39
N ILE A 445 -44.66 -0.21 -78.29
CA ILE A 445 -44.96 -1.16 -79.37
C ILE A 445 -46.45 -1.15 -79.72
N ARG A 446 -47.33 -1.10 -78.71
CA ARG A 446 -48.79 -1.03 -78.92
C ARG A 446 -49.20 0.26 -79.64
N GLN A 447 -48.49 1.35 -79.41
CA GLN A 447 -48.73 2.65 -80.03
C GLN A 447 -48.04 2.82 -81.40
N ALA A 448 -47.14 1.92 -81.79
CA ALA A 448 -46.42 2.01 -83.05
C ALA A 448 -47.35 1.73 -84.25
N GLU A 449 -47.30 2.60 -85.26
CA GLU A 449 -48.14 2.50 -86.46
C GLU A 449 -47.49 1.67 -87.57
N THR A 450 -46.19 1.38 -87.46
CA THR A 450 -45.41 0.64 -88.47
C THR A 450 -44.46 -0.38 -87.86
N LEU A 451 -44.14 -1.45 -88.62
CA LEU A 451 -43.23 -2.52 -88.17
C LEU A 451 -41.78 -2.04 -87.97
N ASP A 452 -41.36 -1.00 -88.67
CA ASP A 452 -39.99 -0.48 -88.54
C ASP A 452 -39.81 0.31 -87.22
N GLN A 453 -40.84 1.01 -86.75
CA GLN A 453 -40.86 1.61 -85.40
C GLN A 453 -40.80 0.55 -84.30
N VAL A 454 -41.48 -0.59 -84.48
CA VAL A 454 -41.41 -1.72 -83.54
C VAL A 454 -40.00 -2.31 -83.47
N ARG A 455 -39.32 -2.46 -84.62
CA ARG A 455 -37.91 -2.90 -84.69
C ARG A 455 -36.96 -1.93 -83.99
N GLU A 456 -37.21 -0.62 -84.09
CA GLU A 456 -36.42 0.40 -83.41
C GLU A 456 -36.60 0.36 -81.88
N ILE A 457 -37.83 0.22 -81.37
CA ILE A 457 -38.14 0.12 -79.92
C ILE A 457 -37.53 -1.15 -79.29
N LEU A 458 -37.49 -2.26 -80.05
CA LEU A 458 -36.85 -3.51 -79.63
C LEU A 458 -35.30 -3.45 -79.73
N GLY A 459 -34.75 -2.39 -80.32
CA GLY A 459 -33.31 -2.24 -80.54
C GLY A 459 -32.76 -3.14 -81.65
N GLU A 460 -33.62 -3.67 -82.53
CA GLU A 460 -33.25 -4.49 -83.70
C GLU A 460 -32.90 -3.64 -84.95
N GLY A 461 -33.19 -2.34 -84.92
CA GLY A 461 -32.82 -1.40 -85.98
C GLY A 461 -31.37 -0.93 -85.84
N LEU A 462 -30.53 -1.27 -86.82
CA LEU A 462 -29.11 -0.89 -87.01
C LEU A 462 -28.05 -1.90 -86.55
N SER A 463 -28.16 -3.15 -87.01
CA SER A 463 -26.98 -3.98 -87.31
C SER A 463 -26.81 -4.12 -88.82
N LYS A 464 -26.35 -3.05 -89.48
CA LYS A 464 -25.92 -3.11 -90.87
C LYS A 464 -24.79 -2.12 -91.15
N ASP A 465 -23.73 -2.20 -90.36
CA ASP A 465 -22.43 -1.73 -90.82
C ASP A 465 -21.76 -2.87 -91.61
N PRO A 466 -21.34 -2.63 -92.87
CA PRO A 466 -20.62 -3.62 -93.65
C PRO A 466 -19.19 -3.81 -93.11
N PRO A 467 -18.55 -4.97 -93.37
CA PRO A 467 -17.16 -5.19 -92.96
C PRO A 467 -16.23 -4.19 -93.67
N PRO A 468 -15.14 -3.72 -93.03
CA PRO A 468 -14.11 -2.98 -93.73
C PRO A 468 -13.41 -3.95 -94.69
N ASP A 469 -13.56 -3.67 -95.98
CA ASP A 469 -13.03 -4.47 -97.08
C ASP A 469 -11.50 -4.51 -97.11
N ALA A 470 -11.01 -5.58 -97.72
CA ALA A 470 -9.60 -5.87 -97.95
C ALA A 470 -8.85 -4.77 -98.73
N THR A 471 -7.62 -4.48 -98.29
CA THR A 471 -6.45 -4.28 -99.17
C THR A 471 -5.16 -4.54 -98.40
#